data_AF-A0A1G0KU07-F1
#
_entry.id   AF-A0A1G0KU07-F1
#
_cell.length_a   1.000
_cell.length_b   1.000
_cell.length_c   1.000
_cell.angle_alpha   90.00
_cell.angle_beta   90.00
_cell.angle_gamma   90.00
#
_symmetry.space_group_name_H-M   'P 1'
#
loop_
_entity.id
_entity.type
_entity.pdbx_description
1 polymer ?
#
loop_
_entity_poly.entity_id
_entity_poly.type
_entity_poly.pdbx_seq_one_letter_code
_entity_poly.pdbx_strand_id
1 'polypeptide(L)'
;MSSIQLRALVATKGPLFTVKGKAFKVEGISSHEDIAVGTFKTKRATYTGVRCNNTRVVGSPGAEVWSILAGNGRQVTCFAVYQGAIKELAA
;
A
#
# COMPACT_ATOMS: atom_id res chain seq x y z
N MET A 1 12.45 13.65 -6.71
CA MET A 1 11.82 12.32 -6.91
C MET A 1 11.06 11.96 -5.63
N SER A 2 9.74 11.77 -5.67
CA SER A 2 9.02 11.33 -4.46
C SER A 2 9.45 9.90 -4.12
N SER A 3 10.15 9.70 -3.01
CA SER A 3 10.52 8.37 -2.54
C SER A 3 9.26 7.62 -2.11
N ILE A 4 9.07 6.40 -2.62
CA ILE A 4 7.91 5.55 -2.27
C ILE A 4 8.27 4.73 -1.04
N GLN A 5 7.62 5.01 0.09
CA GLN A 5 7.86 4.35 1.37
C GLN A 5 7.55 2.86 1.31
N LEU A 6 6.50 2.45 0.58
CA LEU A 6 6.20 1.03 0.40
C LEU A 6 7.35 0.29 -0.32
N ARG A 7 8.00 0.92 -1.30
CA ARG A 7 9.16 0.32 -1.99
C ARG A 7 10.34 0.14 -1.03
N ALA A 8 10.61 1.14 -0.19
CA ALA A 8 11.65 1.05 0.83
C ALA A 8 11.35 -0.02 1.90
N LEU A 9 10.08 -0.11 2.33
CA LEU A 9 9.62 -1.14 3.25
C LEU A 9 9.86 -2.55 2.67
N VAL A 10 9.44 -2.78 1.42
CA VAL A 10 9.60 -4.07 0.74
C VAL A 10 11.08 -4.45 0.58
N ALA A 11 11.94 -3.48 0.25
CA ALA A 11 13.38 -3.72 0.16
C ALA A 11 14.01 -4.08 1.51
N THR A 12 13.49 -3.55 2.62
CA THR A 12 14.08 -3.72 3.95
C THR A 12 13.52 -4.94 4.69
N LYS A 13 12.21 -5.18 4.62
CA LYS A 13 11.50 -6.22 5.40
C LYS A 13 10.97 -7.38 4.55
N GLY A 14 11.12 -7.29 3.23
CA GLY A 14 10.58 -8.24 2.27
C GLY A 14 9.18 -7.86 1.76
N PRO A 15 8.69 -8.55 0.73
CA PRO A 15 7.48 -8.18 0.00
C PRO A 15 6.18 -8.57 0.71
N LEU A 16 6.24 -9.32 1.81
CA LEU A 16 5.07 -9.86 2.50
C LEU A 16 4.69 -8.99 3.69
N PHE A 17 3.41 -8.65 3.79
CA PHE A 17 2.85 -7.97 4.95
C PHE A 17 1.40 -8.38 5.17
N THR A 18 0.86 -8.06 6.35
CA THR A 18 -0.54 -8.36 6.71
C THR A 18 -1.29 -7.07 6.98
N VAL A 19 -2.51 -6.96 6.47
CA VAL A 19 -3.46 -5.89 6.78
C VAL A 19 -4.83 -6.51 7.00
N LYS A 20 -5.48 -6.18 8.13
CA LYS A 20 -6.80 -6.68 8.55
C LYS A 20 -6.87 -8.21 8.49
N GLY A 21 -5.82 -8.88 8.98
CA GLY A 21 -5.71 -10.35 9.00
C GLY A 21 -5.49 -11.02 7.63
N LYS A 22 -5.33 -10.25 6.54
CA LYS A 22 -5.07 -10.77 5.20
C LYS A 22 -3.62 -10.54 4.81
N ALA A 23 -2.93 -11.61 4.40
CA ALA A 23 -1.56 -11.55 3.91
C ALA A 23 -1.51 -11.11 2.44
N PHE A 24 -0.70 -10.10 2.16
CA PHE A 24 -0.42 -9.57 0.83
C PHE A 24 1.06 -9.68 0.52
N LYS A 25 1.37 -10.03 -0.73
CA LYS A 25 2.70 -9.95 -1.34
C LYS A 25 2.71 -8.79 -2.33
N VAL A 26 3.64 -7.87 -2.19
CA VAL A 26 3.94 -6.87 -3.22
C VAL A 26 4.71 -7.56 -4.35
N GLU A 27 4.15 -7.58 -5.56
CA GLU A 27 4.82 -8.13 -6.75
C GLU A 27 5.52 -7.05 -7.58
N GLY A 28 5.00 -5.81 -7.54
CA GLY A 28 5.59 -4.69 -8.26
C GLY A 28 4.98 -3.37 -7.84
N ILE A 29 5.76 -2.29 -8.01
CA ILE A 29 5.31 -0.91 -7.80
C ILE A 29 5.79 -0.10 -9.00
N SER A 30 4.85 0.43 -9.77
CA SER A 30 5.10 1.41 -10.82
C SER A 30 4.72 2.80 -10.34
N SER A 31 5.42 3.82 -10.82
CA SER A 31 5.14 5.20 -10.48
C SER A 31 5.50 6.13 -11.61
N HIS A 32 4.63 7.09 -11.88
CA HIS A 32 4.84 8.16 -12.83
C HIS A 32 4.39 9.47 -12.19
N GLU A 33 5.31 10.42 -12.07
CA GLU A 33 5.07 11.71 -11.40
C GLU A 33 4.51 11.54 -9.98
N ASP A 34 3.28 11.98 -9.74
CA ASP A 34 2.59 11.87 -8.47
C ASP A 34 1.80 10.57 -8.35
N ILE A 35 1.55 9.84 -9.44
CA ILE A 35 0.78 8.59 -9.41
C ILE A 35 1.70 7.41 -9.09
N ALA A 36 1.28 6.55 -8.15
CA ALA A 36 1.91 5.27 -7.90
C ALA A 36 0.86 4.15 -7.82
N VAL A 37 1.15 3.03 -8.47
CA VAL A 37 0.31 1.85 -8.59
C VAL A 37 1.13 0.61 -8.21
N GLY A 38 0.55 -0.28 -7.42
CA GLY A 38 1.17 -1.51 -6.97
C GLY A 38 0.35 -2.73 -7.32
N THR A 39 1.02 -3.84 -7.55
CA THR A 39 0.40 -5.17 -7.72
C THR A 39 0.53 -5.93 -6.40
N PHE A 40 -0.61 -6.30 -5.83
CA PHE A 40 -0.70 -6.98 -4.53
C PHE A 40 -1.34 -8.35 -4.70
N LYS A 41 -0.60 -9.41 -4.37
CA LYS A 41 -1.08 -10.78 -4.48
C LYS A 41 -1.40 -11.37 -3.12
N THR A 42 -2.45 -12.17 -3.09
CA THR A 42 -2.83 -13.01 -1.96
C THR A 42 -2.86 -14.46 -2.42
N LYS A 43 -3.11 -15.41 -1.51
CA LYS A 43 -3.22 -16.84 -1.88
C LYS A 43 -4.26 -17.09 -2.99
N ARG A 44 -5.30 -16.27 -3.09
CA ARG A 44 -6.47 -16.51 -3.95
C ARG A 44 -6.63 -15.53 -5.12
N ALA A 45 -6.00 -14.37 -5.06
CA ALA A 45 -6.27 -13.29 -6.02
C ALA A 45 -5.12 -12.28 -6.08
N THR A 46 -5.02 -11.61 -7.23
CA THR A 46 -4.17 -10.44 -7.46
C THR A 46 -5.04 -9.19 -7.50
N TYR A 47 -4.53 -8.11 -6.91
CA TYR A 47 -5.22 -6.84 -6.74
C TYR A 47 -4.33 -5.70 -7.23
N THR A 48 -4.98 -4.61 -7.64
CA THR A 48 -4.31 -3.34 -7.90
C THR A 48 -4.43 -2.47 -6.66
N GLY A 49 -3.33 -1.87 -6.22
CA GLY A 49 -3.36 -0.83 -5.21
C GLY A 49 -2.89 0.49 -5.76
N VAL A 50 -3.46 1.58 -5.25
CA VAL A 50 -3.15 2.95 -5.67
C VAL A 50 -2.69 3.76 -4.47
N ARG A 51 -1.68 4.61 -4.68
CA ARG A 51 -1.21 5.56 -3.66
C ARG A 51 -2.17 6.74 -3.57
N CYS A 52 -2.62 7.06 -2.36
CA CYS A 52 -3.52 8.17 -2.10
C CYS A 52 -2.72 9.40 -1.64
N ASN A 53 -2.25 10.20 -2.60
CA ASN A 53 -1.27 11.28 -2.38
C ASN A 53 -1.70 12.36 -1.38
N ASN A 54 -3.00 12.65 -1.31
CA ASN A 54 -3.54 13.74 -0.49
C ASN A 54 -4.21 13.25 0.80
N THR A 55 -4.08 11.97 1.13
CA THR A 55 -4.68 11.40 2.34
C THR A 55 -3.80 11.65 3.55
N ARG A 56 -4.35 12.34 4.55
CA ARG A 56 -3.68 12.58 5.83
C ARG A 56 -4.07 11.51 6.85
N VAL A 57 -3.10 11.02 7.60
CA VAL A 57 -3.32 10.08 8.72
C VAL A 57 -3.05 10.82 10.03
N VAL A 58 -4.08 10.90 10.88
CA VAL A 58 -3.97 11.55 12.19
C VAL A 58 -2.90 10.84 13.03
N GLY A 59 -1.99 11.62 13.62
CA GLY A 59 -0.86 11.10 14.41
C GLY A 59 0.24 10.44 13.57
N SER A 60 0.22 10.55 12.24
CA SER A 60 1.28 10.03 11.35
C SER A 60 1.53 10.98 10.18
N PRO A 61 2.03 12.21 10.43
CA PRO A 61 2.31 13.18 9.39
C PRO A 61 3.39 12.66 8.45
N GLY A 62 3.08 12.60 7.14
CA GLY A 62 3.96 12.03 6.13
C GLY A 62 3.79 10.53 5.89
N ALA A 63 2.77 9.89 6.47
CA ALA A 63 2.42 8.52 6.12
C ALA A 63 1.98 8.41 4.65
N GLU A 64 2.49 7.39 3.97
CA GLU A 64 2.11 7.06 2.59
C GLU A 64 0.90 6.12 2.60
N VAL A 65 -0.25 6.57 2.10
CA VAL A 65 -1.48 5.78 2.11
C VAL A 65 -1.67 5.01 0.82
N TRP A 66 -2.10 3.76 0.93
CA TRP A 66 -2.44 2.88 -0.18
C TRP A 66 -3.84 2.31 -0.01
N SER A 67 -4.61 2.31 -1.09
CA SER A 67 -5.89 1.63 -1.20
C SER A 67 -5.76 0.44 -2.14
N ILE A 68 -6.08 -0.76 -1.67
CA ILE A 68 -6.13 -1.97 -2.49
C ILE A 68 -7.54 -2.16 -3.01
N LEU A 69 -7.68 -2.34 -4.32
CA LEU A 69 -8.96 -2.44 -5.03
C LEU A 69 -9.13 -3.84 -5.63
N ALA A 70 -10.37 -4.31 -5.65
CA ALA A 70 -10.80 -5.48 -6.41
C ALA A 70 -10.97 -5.11 -7.89
N GLY A 71 -11.08 -6.12 -8.76
CA GLY A 71 -11.22 -5.91 -10.22
C GLY A 71 -12.46 -5.11 -10.63
N ASN A 72 -13.49 -5.04 -9.77
CA ASN A 72 -14.69 -4.22 -9.98
C ASN A 72 -14.58 -2.80 -9.37
N GLY A 73 -13.38 -2.38 -8.94
CA GLY A 73 -13.14 -1.08 -8.31
C GLY A 73 -13.50 -0.98 -6.83
N ARG A 74 -14.11 -2.02 -6.23
CA ARG A 74 -14.42 -2.01 -4.79
C ARG A 74 -13.14 -2.02 -3.95
N GLN A 75 -13.07 -1.15 -2.95
CA GLN A 75 -11.99 -1.16 -1.98
C GLN A 75 -11.99 -2.45 -1.15
N VAL A 76 -10.86 -3.15 -1.17
CA VAL A 76 -10.59 -4.36 -0.38
C VAL A 76 -10.05 -3.96 0.98
N THR A 77 -9.07 -3.06 1.01
CA THR A 77 -8.51 -2.52 2.24
C THR A 77 -7.76 -1.22 2.00
N CYS A 78 -7.46 -0.50 3.08
CA CYS A 78 -6.62 0.69 3.10
C CYS A 78 -5.54 0.50 4.17
N PHE A 79 -4.34 0.98 3.90
CA PHE A 79 -3.27 1.00 4.88
C PHE A 79 -2.34 2.19 4.65
N ALA A 80 -1.58 2.52 5.68
CA ALA A 80 -0.52 3.51 5.61
C ALA A 80 0.84 2.81 5.77
N VAL A 81 1.86 3.34 5.09
CA VAL A 81 3.27 3.08 5.38
C VAL A 81 3.80 4.29 6.13
N TYR A 82 4.31 4.08 7.33
CA TYR A 82 4.87 5.15 8.14
C TYR A 82 6.04 4.62 8.97
N GLN A 83 7.17 5.33 8.96
CA GLN A 83 8.38 4.98 9.73
C GLN A 83 8.81 3.51 9.54
N GLY A 84 8.70 2.98 8.32
CA GLY A 84 9.10 1.61 8.01
C GLY A 84 8.16 0.53 8.57
N ALA A 85 6.90 0.87 8.84
CA ALA A 85 5.87 -0.08 9.25
C ALA A 85 4.57 0.09 8.47
N ILE A 86 3.79 -0.99 8.38
CA ILE A 86 2.40 -0.94 7.92
C ILE A 86 1.54 -0.54 9.11
N LYS A 87 0.70 0.47 8.92
CA LYS A 87 -0.33 0.90 9.85
C LYS A 87 -1.69 0.65 9.21
N GLU A 88 -2.52 -0.14 9.87
CA GLU A 88 -3.86 -0.39 9.41
C GLU A 88 -4.71 0.87 9.54
N LEU A 89 -5.54 1.14 8.54
CA LEU A 89 -6.49 2.24 8.56
C LEU A 89 -7.90 1.68 8.68
N ALA A 90 -8.74 2.36 9.46
CA ALA A 90 -10.18 2.14 9.39
C ALA A 90 -10.62 2.43 7.94
N ALA A 91 -11.41 1.52 7.37
CA ALA A 91 -12.03 1.73 6.06
C ALA A 91 -13.35 2.47 6.30
#